data_AF-A0A2E4W887-F1
#
_entry.id   AF-A0A2E4W887-F1
#
_cell.length_a   1.000
_cell.length_b   1.000
_cell.length_c   1.000
_cell.angle_alpha   90.00
_cell.angle_beta   90.00
_cell.angle_gamma   90.00
#
_symmetry.space_group_name_H-M   'P 1'
#
loop_
_entity.id
_entity.type
_entity.pdbx_description
1 polymer ?
#
loop_
_entity_poly.entity_id
_entity_poly.type
_entity_poly.pdbx_seq_one_letter_code
_entity_poly.pdbx_strand_id
1 'polypeptide(L)'
;MPHWTPRVGQIETTMMEATAFQTANLVNAANRLPASTVETLLKLYGINRSNGVKATATVTITFTDTAGYTIPANTAMAYYGSDGSVFVYTLDDAAIVASGSASLTSVAVTAQAVGIGFNTPSNGSSLQLLATVPYVSSTVLSSKPSGGLDMETDTEYFTRATTTLAGYSSVMVTQDQLKSYVLTNYTGTVYRAKAYNMRRFSDRNMVTGGGSYAGYVLLVVAGENVNGYSRSIEDATISAADIATISTAITAKTATGVTVEVHNAELVGIGVTAVVAKTASAASGTVMTAVQSGLQAYLDSDYWVLNTENDRVVRVNEIVSLLDGIAGVEYVTSVVLTLPEESVSCATTANLSAAYDNGTLGVGATLTNSGSQAAFAVDGVTPSVEDRVLVKDQTAALQNGIYTVTVAGDGSTNWVLTRALDADTTNEMVVDRFVWCSAGSTNINKGFSCGAAGTIGTGDISFTQTSSAVRAEVLGSNATDGTGALSGDIRMNHLGMLTYPSTLTITVN
;
A
#
# COMPACT_ATOMS: atom_id res chain seq x y z
N MET A 1 -24.55 31.32 45.68
CA MET A 1 -25.41 31.53 46.86
C MET A 1 -25.63 30.19 47.55
N PRO A 2 -25.10 29.94 48.76
CA PRO A 2 -25.07 28.60 49.36
C PRO A 2 -26.43 27.97 49.71
N HIS A 3 -27.53 28.70 49.58
CA HIS A 3 -28.87 28.27 49.98
C HIS A 3 -29.95 28.44 48.90
N TRP A 4 -29.57 28.70 47.65
CA TRP A 4 -30.53 28.85 46.56
C TRP A 4 -30.81 27.50 45.88
N THR A 5 -32.07 27.09 45.84
CA THR A 5 -32.53 25.88 45.14
C THR A 5 -33.38 26.27 43.93
N PRO A 6 -33.04 25.83 42.70
CA PRO A 6 -33.81 26.16 41.52
C PRO A 6 -35.24 25.60 41.62
N ARG A 7 -36.23 26.44 41.30
CA ARG A 7 -37.64 26.03 41.18
C ARG A 7 -38.14 26.34 39.77
N VAL A 8 -38.93 25.42 39.22
CA VAL A 8 -39.51 25.52 37.87
C VAL A 8 -40.50 26.70 37.82
N GLY A 9 -40.35 27.58 36.83
CA GLY A 9 -41.26 28.72 36.60
C GLY A 9 -40.90 30.02 37.31
N GLN A 10 -39.81 30.07 38.08
CA GLN A 10 -39.28 31.32 38.64
C GLN A 10 -38.43 32.06 37.60
N ILE A 11 -38.62 33.39 37.52
CA ILE A 11 -37.91 34.27 36.58
C ILE A 11 -36.39 34.15 36.78
N GLU A 12 -35.94 34.03 38.03
CA GLU A 12 -34.53 33.88 38.39
C GLU A 12 -33.91 32.61 37.79
N THR A 13 -34.63 31.48 37.82
CA THR A 13 -34.19 30.21 37.22
C THR A 13 -34.08 30.34 35.70
N THR A 14 -35.11 30.92 35.05
CA THR A 14 -35.11 31.13 33.60
C THR A 14 -34.02 32.11 33.14
N MET A 15 -33.75 33.16 33.92
CA MET A 15 -32.64 34.07 33.68
C MET A 15 -31.29 33.35 33.80
N MET A 16 -31.11 32.51 34.83
CA MET A 16 -29.90 31.72 34.99
C MET A 16 -29.69 30.73 33.85
N GLU A 17 -30.72 30.01 33.41
CA GLU A 17 -30.66 29.12 32.25
C GLU A 17 -30.32 29.88 30.96
N ALA A 18 -30.92 31.05 30.73
CA ALA A 18 -30.61 31.90 29.59
C ALA A 18 -29.15 32.39 29.62
N THR A 19 -28.64 32.80 30.78
CA THR A 19 -27.23 33.18 30.93
C THR A 19 -26.29 32.00 30.76
N ALA A 20 -26.66 30.80 31.22
CA ALA A 20 -25.89 29.58 31.04
C ALA A 20 -25.80 29.21 29.56
N PHE A 21 -26.90 29.31 28.81
CA PHE A 21 -26.91 29.09 27.36
C PHE A 21 -26.03 30.09 26.60
N GLN A 22 -26.11 31.38 26.93
CA GLN A 22 -25.24 32.40 26.33
C GLN A 22 -23.77 32.17 26.69
N THR A 23 -23.48 31.78 27.94
CA THR A 23 -22.12 31.45 28.38
C THR A 23 -21.61 30.20 27.65
N ALA A 24 -22.45 29.18 27.43
CA ALA A 24 -22.09 27.99 26.67
C ALA A 24 -21.74 28.32 25.21
N ASN A 25 -22.51 29.20 24.56
CA ASN A 25 -22.19 29.67 23.21
C ASN A 25 -20.88 30.45 23.16
N LEU A 26 -20.62 31.30 24.16
CA LEU A 26 -19.35 32.03 24.28
C LEU A 26 -18.17 31.07 24.50
N VAL A 27 -18.33 30.06 25.36
CA VAL A 27 -17.32 29.02 25.59
C VAL A 27 -17.05 28.24 24.31
N ASN A 28 -18.08 27.87 23.56
CA ASN A 28 -17.91 27.20 22.26
C ASN A 28 -17.17 28.08 21.25
N ALA A 29 -17.48 29.38 21.19
CA ALA A 29 -16.75 30.32 20.33
C ALA A 29 -15.29 30.50 20.77
N ALA A 30 -15.05 30.63 22.09
CA ALA A 30 -13.71 30.73 22.66
C ALA A 30 -12.87 29.48 22.39
N ASN A 31 -13.47 28.29 22.49
CA ASN A 31 -12.79 27.02 22.21
C ASN A 31 -12.41 26.84 20.74
N ARG A 32 -13.04 27.56 19.80
CA ARG A 32 -12.67 27.54 18.37
C ARG A 32 -11.54 28.50 18.03
N LEU A 33 -11.26 29.48 18.89
CA LEU A 33 -10.27 30.53 18.63
C LEU A 33 -8.84 29.99 18.46
N PRO A 34 -8.33 29.07 19.31
CA PRO A 34 -6.98 28.53 19.16
C PRO A 34 -6.72 27.93 17.78
N ALA A 35 -7.59 27.04 17.30
CA ALA A 35 -7.43 26.40 15.99
C ALA A 35 -7.39 27.43 14.84
N SER A 36 -8.30 28.42 14.87
CA SER A 36 -8.34 29.49 13.87
C SER A 36 -7.11 30.40 13.91
N THR A 37 -6.59 30.71 15.10
CA THR A 37 -5.35 31.50 15.24
C THR A 37 -4.14 30.75 14.69
N VAL A 38 -4.02 29.45 14.97
CA VAL A 38 -2.93 28.61 14.44
C VAL A 38 -3.04 28.53 12.92
N GLU A 39 -4.22 28.31 12.35
CA GLU A 39 -4.41 28.31 10.90
C GLU A 39 -3.96 29.63 10.24
N THR A 40 -4.26 30.77 10.87
CA THR A 40 -3.84 32.09 10.38
C THR A 40 -2.31 32.24 10.41
N LEU A 41 -1.65 31.73 11.45
CA LEU A 41 -0.19 31.70 11.53
C LEU A 41 0.41 30.78 10.47
N LEU A 42 -0.16 29.60 10.24
CA LEU A 42 0.30 28.65 9.24
C LEU A 42 0.21 29.21 7.81
N LYS A 43 -0.83 29.99 7.51
CA LYS A 43 -0.97 30.72 6.24
C LYS A 43 0.17 31.72 6.02
N LEU A 44 0.71 32.33 7.07
CA LEU A 44 1.88 33.21 6.97
C LEU A 44 3.14 32.46 6.53
N TYR A 45 3.25 31.17 6.87
CA TYR A 45 4.31 30.27 6.41
C TYR A 45 4.00 29.60 5.06
N GLY A 46 2.93 30.01 4.37
CA GLY A 46 2.53 29.46 3.06
C GLY A 46 1.80 28.12 3.13
N ILE A 47 1.45 27.65 4.33
CA ILE A 47 0.77 26.36 4.53
C ILE A 47 -0.75 26.59 4.47
N ASN A 48 -1.29 26.51 3.26
CA ASN A 48 -2.73 26.63 3.02
C ASN A 48 -3.43 25.28 3.11
N ARG A 49 -4.65 25.26 3.66
CA ARG A 49 -5.51 24.07 3.69
C ARG A 49 -5.99 23.74 2.28
N SER A 50 -6.01 22.46 1.94
CA SER A 50 -6.60 22.01 0.68
C SER A 50 -8.13 21.98 0.79
N ASN A 51 -8.80 22.63 -0.17
CA ASN A 51 -10.27 22.61 -0.28
C ASN A 51 -10.78 21.40 -1.08
N GLY A 52 -9.92 20.40 -1.32
CA GLY A 52 -10.20 19.27 -2.20
C GLY A 52 -10.11 19.64 -3.68
N VAL A 53 -10.10 18.61 -4.54
CA VAL A 53 -10.00 18.73 -5.99
C VAL A 53 -11.18 18.01 -6.63
N LYS A 54 -11.74 18.59 -7.69
CA LYS A 54 -12.83 17.99 -8.45
C LYS A 54 -12.26 16.98 -9.45
N ALA A 55 -12.89 15.82 -9.55
CA ALA A 55 -12.51 14.83 -10.56
C ALA A 55 -12.82 15.35 -11.97
N THR A 56 -11.96 15.02 -12.93
CA THR A 56 -12.15 15.34 -14.35
C THR A 56 -12.25 14.04 -15.15
N ALA A 57 -13.02 14.07 -16.23
CA ALA A 57 -13.20 12.94 -17.13
C ALA A 57 -13.53 13.42 -18.55
N THR A 58 -13.61 12.49 -19.49
CA THR A 58 -14.17 12.75 -20.81
C THR A 58 -15.37 11.86 -21.08
N VAL A 59 -16.34 12.38 -21.83
CA VAL A 59 -17.57 11.69 -22.21
C VAL A 59 -17.75 11.63 -23.71
N THR A 60 -18.37 10.55 -24.16
CA THR A 60 -18.92 10.40 -25.51
C THR A 60 -20.42 10.64 -25.43
N ILE A 61 -20.91 11.58 -26.23
CA ILE A 61 -22.33 11.93 -26.35
C ILE A 61 -22.81 11.44 -27.72
N THR A 62 -23.82 10.58 -27.74
CA THR A 62 -24.45 10.09 -28.97
C THR A 62 -25.80 10.78 -29.16
N PHE A 63 -26.06 11.24 -30.39
CA PHE A 63 -27.27 11.97 -30.76
C PHE A 63 -28.28 11.08 -31.48
N THR A 64 -29.56 11.47 -31.47
CA THR A 64 -30.64 10.71 -32.15
C THR A 64 -30.65 10.91 -33.67
N ASP A 65 -30.07 12.00 -34.16
CA ASP A 65 -29.93 12.29 -35.59
C ASP A 65 -28.58 12.98 -35.90
N THR A 66 -28.40 13.42 -37.15
CA THR A 66 -27.20 14.10 -37.64
C THR A 66 -27.43 15.58 -37.96
N ALA A 67 -28.49 16.19 -37.43
CA ALA A 67 -28.92 17.56 -37.78
C ALA A 67 -27.98 18.67 -37.26
N GLY A 68 -27.09 18.35 -36.32
CA GLY A 68 -26.18 19.30 -35.68
C GLY A 68 -26.84 20.05 -34.53
N TYR A 69 -26.22 20.03 -33.35
CA TYR A 69 -26.79 20.55 -32.11
C TYR A 69 -25.72 21.23 -31.25
N THR A 70 -26.17 22.04 -30.29
CA THR A 70 -25.29 22.63 -29.28
C THR A 70 -25.86 22.33 -27.90
N ILE A 71 -25.09 21.63 -27.08
CA ILE A 71 -25.37 21.41 -25.66
C ILE A 71 -24.63 22.50 -24.89
N PRO A 72 -25.31 23.31 -24.05
CA PRO A 72 -24.66 24.35 -23.28
C PRO A 72 -23.68 23.77 -22.25
N ALA A 73 -22.65 24.55 -21.93
CA ALA A 73 -21.79 24.29 -20.79
C ALA A 73 -22.62 24.17 -19.49
N ASN A 74 -22.09 23.48 -18.49
CA ASN A 74 -22.75 23.16 -17.22
C ASN A 74 -23.97 22.24 -17.30
N THR A 75 -24.23 21.59 -18.45
CA THR A 75 -25.24 20.54 -18.51
C THR A 75 -24.81 19.37 -17.61
N ALA A 76 -25.65 19.02 -16.65
CA ALA A 76 -25.37 18.01 -15.64
C ALA A 76 -25.78 16.60 -16.08
N MET A 77 -24.90 15.63 -15.81
CA MET A 77 -25.08 14.20 -16.08
C MET A 77 -24.75 13.40 -14.81
N ALA A 78 -25.62 12.50 -14.39
CA ALA A 78 -25.45 11.65 -13.21
C ALA A 78 -25.04 10.23 -13.60
N TYR A 79 -24.06 9.70 -12.87
CA TYR A 79 -23.84 8.27 -12.72
C TYR A 79 -24.61 7.77 -11.49
N TYR A 80 -25.24 6.60 -11.63
CA TYR A 80 -25.89 5.89 -10.54
C TYR A 80 -25.12 4.60 -10.26
N GLY A 81 -24.53 4.51 -9.08
CA GLY A 81 -23.81 3.31 -8.62
C GLY A 81 -24.77 2.19 -8.20
N SER A 82 -24.25 0.95 -8.20
CA SER A 82 -24.98 -0.23 -7.71
C SER A 82 -25.26 -0.22 -6.20
N ASP A 83 -24.55 0.64 -5.47
CA ASP A 83 -24.68 0.93 -4.05
C ASP A 83 -25.71 2.04 -3.74
N GLY A 84 -26.30 2.66 -4.77
CA GLY A 84 -27.22 3.80 -4.64
C GLY A 84 -26.53 5.17 -4.58
N SER A 85 -25.21 5.24 -4.73
CA SER A 85 -24.46 6.49 -4.81
C SER A 85 -24.75 7.23 -6.12
N VAL A 86 -24.86 8.56 -6.06
CA VAL A 86 -25.11 9.41 -7.23
C VAL A 86 -23.95 10.38 -7.41
N PHE A 87 -23.25 10.27 -8.54
CA PHE A 87 -22.13 11.16 -8.89
C PHE A 87 -22.49 12.02 -10.09
N VAL A 88 -22.52 13.33 -9.92
CA VAL A 88 -22.89 14.29 -10.97
C VAL A 88 -21.65 14.94 -11.58
N TYR A 89 -21.58 14.93 -12.91
CA TYR A 89 -20.57 15.61 -13.72
C TYR A 89 -21.23 16.66 -14.60
N THR A 90 -20.55 17.79 -14.81
CA THR A 90 -21.02 18.91 -15.63
C THR A 90 -20.09 19.11 -16.81
N LEU A 91 -20.65 19.44 -17.98
CA LEU A 91 -19.87 19.83 -19.15
C LEU A 91 -19.05 21.11 -18.87
N ASP A 92 -17.76 21.06 -19.17
CA ASP A 92 -16.85 22.19 -18.93
C ASP A 92 -17.11 23.34 -19.91
N ASP A 93 -17.30 22.98 -21.18
CA ASP A 93 -17.58 23.90 -22.29
C ASP A 93 -18.82 23.48 -23.07
N ALA A 94 -19.33 24.38 -23.93
CA ALA A 94 -20.44 24.06 -24.81
C ALA A 94 -20.03 22.99 -25.85
N ALA A 95 -20.77 21.88 -25.91
CA ALA A 95 -20.51 20.81 -26.85
C ALA A 95 -21.27 21.07 -28.15
N ILE A 96 -20.54 21.36 -29.23
CA ILE A 96 -21.11 21.69 -30.55
C ILE A 96 -20.87 20.51 -31.50
N VAL A 97 -21.95 19.89 -31.98
CA VAL A 97 -21.88 18.84 -33.01
C VAL A 97 -22.24 19.43 -34.38
N ALA A 98 -21.35 19.28 -35.35
CA ALA A 98 -21.60 19.70 -36.73
C ALA A 98 -22.60 18.76 -37.42
N SER A 99 -23.34 19.28 -38.40
CA SER A 99 -24.25 18.45 -39.20
C SER A 99 -23.48 17.35 -39.93
N GLY A 100 -24.04 16.13 -39.93
CA GLY A 100 -23.40 14.92 -40.48
C GLY A 100 -22.66 14.04 -39.47
N SER A 101 -22.53 14.46 -38.20
CA SER A 101 -21.92 13.64 -37.13
C SER A 101 -22.98 13.13 -36.15
N ALA A 102 -22.96 11.83 -35.84
CA ALA A 102 -23.91 11.19 -34.92
C ALA A 102 -23.42 11.12 -33.46
N SER A 103 -22.16 11.49 -33.20
CA SER A 103 -21.56 11.45 -31.87
C SER A 103 -20.46 12.48 -31.69
N LEU A 104 -20.31 13.00 -30.48
CA LEU A 104 -19.14 13.74 -30.02
C LEU A 104 -18.36 12.86 -29.05
N THR A 105 -17.08 12.63 -29.31
CA THR A 105 -16.19 11.85 -28.44
C THR A 105 -15.27 12.78 -27.65
N SER A 106 -14.80 12.31 -26.49
CA SER A 106 -13.78 12.98 -25.68
C SER A 106 -14.15 14.40 -25.23
N VAL A 107 -15.42 14.65 -24.91
CA VAL A 107 -15.87 15.95 -24.39
C VAL A 107 -15.54 16.05 -22.90
N ALA A 108 -14.88 17.12 -22.47
CA ALA A 108 -14.45 17.28 -21.08
C ALA A 108 -15.63 17.54 -20.12
N VAL A 109 -15.62 16.83 -18.99
CA VAL A 109 -16.56 17.02 -17.89
C VAL A 109 -15.82 17.07 -16.56
N THR A 110 -16.32 17.89 -15.65
CA THR A 110 -15.82 18.02 -14.28
C THR A 110 -16.90 17.65 -13.27
N ALA A 111 -16.52 17.02 -12.16
CA ALA A 111 -17.43 16.69 -11.07
C ALA A 111 -18.09 17.94 -10.45
N GLN A 112 -19.35 17.82 -10.04
CA GLN A 112 -20.08 18.92 -9.42
C GLN A 112 -19.46 19.31 -8.06
N ALA A 113 -19.04 18.32 -7.28
CA ALA A 113 -18.40 18.51 -5.98
C ALA A 113 -16.99 17.91 -5.96
N VAL A 114 -16.21 18.30 -4.95
CA VAL A 114 -14.88 17.73 -4.68
C VAL A 114 -15.04 16.35 -4.04
N GLY A 115 -14.07 15.48 -4.27
CA GLY A 115 -13.92 14.26 -3.48
C GLY A 115 -13.47 13.03 -4.25
N ILE A 116 -12.91 12.06 -3.52
CA ILE A 116 -12.37 10.81 -4.09
C ILE A 116 -13.48 9.91 -4.65
N GLY A 117 -14.70 9.99 -4.09
CA GLY A 117 -15.85 9.20 -4.55
C GLY A 117 -16.24 9.48 -6.00
N PHE A 118 -15.90 10.66 -6.54
CA PHE A 118 -16.12 10.98 -7.96
C PHE A 118 -15.14 10.27 -8.90
N ASN A 119 -14.12 9.55 -8.40
CA ASN A 119 -13.21 8.73 -9.20
C ASN A 119 -13.72 7.28 -9.38
N THR A 120 -14.85 6.94 -8.75
CA THR A 120 -15.38 5.56 -8.69
C THR A 120 -15.86 5.01 -10.03
N PRO A 121 -16.60 5.76 -10.89
CA PRO A 121 -17.16 5.19 -12.12
C PRO A 121 -16.07 4.62 -13.04
N SER A 122 -16.31 3.42 -13.58
CA SER A 122 -15.39 2.81 -14.53
C SER A 122 -15.53 3.44 -15.92
N ASN A 123 -14.46 3.32 -16.73
CA ASN A 123 -14.54 3.68 -18.14
C ASN A 123 -15.66 2.89 -18.84
N GLY A 124 -16.44 3.55 -19.71
CA GLY A 124 -17.59 2.94 -20.39
C GLY A 124 -18.90 2.96 -19.58
N SER A 125 -18.91 3.54 -18.38
CA SER A 125 -20.13 3.71 -17.58
C SER A 125 -21.10 4.69 -18.24
N SER A 126 -22.38 4.32 -18.32
CA SER A 126 -23.44 5.18 -18.84
C SER A 126 -23.79 6.28 -17.84
N LEU A 127 -23.95 7.51 -18.34
CA LEU A 127 -24.44 8.65 -17.58
C LEU A 127 -25.88 8.96 -18.01
N GLN A 128 -26.68 9.44 -17.07
CA GLN A 128 -28.03 9.94 -17.33
C GLN A 128 -28.03 11.46 -17.26
N LEU A 129 -28.54 12.13 -18.29
CA LEU A 129 -28.74 13.58 -18.23
C LEU A 129 -29.80 13.95 -17.18
N LEU A 130 -29.49 14.93 -16.33
CA LEU A 130 -30.47 15.46 -15.35
C LEU A 130 -31.46 16.43 -16.00
N ALA A 131 -31.04 17.10 -17.07
CA ALA A 131 -31.91 17.94 -17.89
C ALA A 131 -32.33 17.19 -19.15
N THR A 132 -33.62 17.17 -19.46
CA THR A 132 -34.09 16.52 -20.70
C THR A 132 -33.59 17.28 -21.92
N VAL A 133 -32.67 16.66 -22.66
CA VAL A 133 -32.18 17.15 -23.94
C VAL A 133 -32.66 16.16 -25.01
N PRO A 134 -33.72 16.48 -25.78
CA PRO A 134 -34.47 15.49 -26.57
C PRO A 134 -33.68 14.86 -27.72
N TYR A 135 -32.56 15.47 -28.12
CA TYR A 135 -31.71 15.01 -29.22
C TYR A 135 -30.50 14.18 -28.77
N VAL A 136 -30.31 13.95 -27.46
CA VAL A 136 -29.25 13.10 -26.91
C VAL A 136 -29.80 11.70 -26.69
N SER A 137 -29.20 10.70 -27.34
CA SER A 137 -29.57 9.29 -27.22
C SER A 137 -28.89 8.60 -26.04
N SER A 138 -27.61 8.87 -25.81
CA SER A 138 -26.85 8.32 -24.69
C SER A 138 -25.61 9.16 -24.39
N THR A 139 -25.17 9.11 -23.14
CA THR A 139 -23.88 9.64 -22.72
C THR A 139 -23.11 8.58 -21.95
N VAL A 140 -21.84 8.41 -22.29
CA VAL A 140 -20.98 7.36 -21.73
C VAL A 140 -19.62 7.97 -21.40
N LEU A 141 -19.03 7.58 -20.28
CA LEU A 141 -17.66 7.97 -19.94
C LEU A 141 -16.67 7.34 -20.93
N SER A 142 -15.89 8.15 -21.63
CA SER A 142 -14.81 7.73 -22.52
C SER A 142 -13.50 7.48 -21.78
N SER A 143 -13.36 8.06 -20.58
CA SER A 143 -12.27 7.83 -19.65
C SER A 143 -12.79 7.63 -18.24
N LYS A 144 -12.05 6.89 -17.41
CA LYS A 144 -12.31 6.81 -15.97
C LYS A 144 -12.06 8.20 -15.35
N PRO A 145 -13.02 8.77 -14.61
CA PRO A 145 -12.80 10.00 -13.86
C PRO A 145 -11.62 9.86 -12.87
N SER A 146 -10.77 10.88 -12.81
CA SER A 146 -9.59 10.87 -11.94
C SER A 146 -9.25 12.27 -11.41
N GLY A 147 -8.33 12.33 -10.45
CA GLY A 147 -7.86 13.58 -9.85
C GLY A 147 -8.78 14.18 -8.79
N GLY A 148 -9.92 13.57 -8.49
CA GLY A 148 -10.78 13.97 -7.38
C GLY A 148 -10.11 13.70 -6.04
N LEU A 149 -10.05 14.71 -5.17
CA LEU A 149 -9.49 14.64 -3.82
C LEU A 149 -10.48 15.25 -2.83
N ASP A 150 -10.59 14.62 -1.66
CA ASP A 150 -11.41 15.14 -0.57
C ASP A 150 -10.82 16.43 0.03
N MET A 151 -11.66 17.16 0.75
CA MET A 151 -11.18 18.29 1.55
C MET A 151 -10.31 17.76 2.68
N GLU A 152 -9.18 18.42 2.92
CA GLU A 152 -8.25 18.03 3.98
C GLU A 152 -8.90 18.20 5.35
N THR A 153 -8.85 17.15 6.18
CA THR A 153 -9.34 17.18 7.56
C THR A 153 -8.44 18.03 8.46
N ASP A 154 -8.94 18.44 9.63
CA ASP A 154 -8.14 19.24 10.58
C ASP A 154 -6.87 18.46 11.00
N THR A 155 -7.01 17.16 11.25
CA THR A 155 -5.90 16.29 11.66
C THR A 155 -4.82 16.19 10.59
N GLU A 156 -5.21 15.99 9.32
CA GLU A 156 -4.27 15.94 8.19
C GLU A 156 -3.56 17.28 8.01
N TYR A 157 -4.31 18.39 8.06
CA TYR A 157 -3.76 19.73 7.92
C TYR A 157 -2.71 20.04 8.99
N PHE A 158 -3.03 19.81 10.27
CA PHE A 158 -2.07 20.06 11.36
C PHE A 158 -0.88 19.09 11.35
N THR A 159 -1.08 17.85 10.93
CA THR A 159 0.01 16.87 10.76
C THR A 159 0.96 17.29 9.64
N ARG A 160 0.42 17.73 8.50
CA ARG A 160 1.22 18.29 7.40
C ARG A 160 1.94 19.56 7.84
N ALA A 161 1.26 20.46 8.52
CA ALA A 161 1.84 21.71 9.00
C ALA A 161 3.01 21.50 9.96
N THR A 162 2.85 20.63 10.95
CA THR A 162 3.93 20.28 11.90
C THR A 162 5.10 19.62 11.19
N THR A 163 4.83 18.74 10.22
CA THR A 163 5.88 18.11 9.40
C THR A 163 6.64 19.12 8.56
N THR A 164 5.93 20.04 7.88
CA THR A 164 6.54 21.11 7.07
C THR A 164 7.42 22.02 7.93
N LEU A 165 6.92 22.46 9.09
CA LEU A 165 7.68 23.31 10.01
C LEU A 165 8.90 22.60 10.60
N ALA A 166 8.79 21.31 10.93
CA ALA A 166 9.91 20.52 11.42
C ALA A 166 11.03 20.38 10.37
N GLY A 167 10.67 20.34 9.08
CA GLY A 167 11.63 20.31 7.96
C GLY A 167 12.12 21.70 7.50
N TYR A 168 11.63 22.79 8.08
CA TYR A 168 11.87 24.16 7.61
C TYR A 168 13.25 24.69 8.04
N SER A 169 14.32 24.11 7.48
CA SER A 169 15.70 24.50 7.74
C SER A 169 16.53 24.55 6.47
N SER A 170 17.52 25.47 6.43
CA SER A 170 18.49 25.55 5.34
C SER A 170 19.51 24.40 5.39
N VAL A 171 19.83 23.91 6.59
CA VAL A 171 20.75 22.78 6.85
C VAL A 171 20.03 21.75 7.72
N MET A 172 20.17 20.47 7.38
CA MET A 172 19.60 19.37 8.15
C MET A 172 20.63 18.81 9.13
N VAL A 173 20.28 18.78 10.41
CA VAL A 173 21.21 18.39 11.50
C VAL A 173 20.69 17.19 12.29
N THR A 174 19.38 16.95 12.28
CA THR A 174 18.73 15.86 13.01
C THR A 174 18.05 14.86 12.06
N GLN A 175 17.89 13.62 12.54
CA GLN A 175 17.20 12.57 11.80
C GLN A 175 15.74 12.92 11.47
N ASP A 176 15.04 13.61 12.40
CA ASP A 176 13.65 14.00 12.19
C ASP A 176 13.52 15.12 11.15
N GLN A 177 14.49 16.04 11.07
CA GLN A 177 14.53 17.05 10.01
C GLN A 177 14.70 16.41 8.62
N LEU A 178 15.57 15.41 8.49
CA LEU A 178 15.76 14.66 7.24
C LEU A 178 14.45 14.01 6.80
N LYS A 179 13.80 13.30 7.72
CA LYS A 179 12.50 12.66 7.50
C LYS A 179 11.45 13.68 7.04
N SER A 180 11.26 14.75 7.81
CA SER A 180 10.26 15.78 7.55
C SER A 180 10.49 16.53 6.24
N TYR A 181 11.75 16.79 5.87
CA TYR A 181 12.11 17.42 4.60
C TYR A 181 11.68 16.57 3.41
N VAL A 182 11.95 15.27 3.46
CA VAL A 182 11.60 14.36 2.35
C VAL A 182 10.10 14.22 2.22
N LEU A 183 9.38 14.00 3.32
CA LEU A 183 7.92 13.89 3.32
C LEU A 183 7.22 15.17 2.85
N THR A 184 7.85 16.34 3.02
CA THR A 184 7.24 17.62 2.60
C THR A 184 7.52 17.96 1.13
N ASN A 185 8.71 17.66 0.60
CA ASN A 185 9.10 18.07 -0.74
C ASN A 185 8.80 17.02 -1.83
N TYR A 186 8.59 15.76 -1.43
CA TYR A 186 8.39 14.64 -2.34
C TYR A 186 7.06 13.91 -2.10
N THR A 187 5.99 14.65 -1.77
CA THR A 187 4.67 14.07 -1.41
C THR A 187 4.02 13.21 -2.50
N GLY A 188 4.42 13.37 -3.77
CA GLY A 188 3.90 12.54 -4.88
C GLY A 188 4.72 11.27 -5.14
N THR A 189 5.80 11.06 -4.40
CA THR A 189 6.74 9.94 -4.61
C THR A 189 7.02 9.20 -3.31
N VAL A 190 7.15 9.92 -2.20
CA VAL A 190 7.45 9.38 -0.87
C VAL A 190 6.25 9.59 0.04
N TYR A 191 5.69 8.48 0.51
CA TYR A 191 4.60 8.47 1.47
C TYR A 191 5.10 8.19 2.89
N ARG A 192 6.07 7.27 3.03
CA ARG A 192 6.73 6.96 4.31
C ARG A 192 8.22 7.24 4.24
N ALA A 193 8.77 7.77 5.32
CA ALA A 193 10.20 7.96 5.47
C ALA A 193 10.65 7.79 6.91
N LYS A 194 11.86 7.27 7.11
CA LYS A 194 12.52 7.21 8.42
C LYS A 194 14.03 7.25 8.29
N ALA A 195 14.65 8.10 9.09
CA ALA A 195 16.10 8.20 9.18
C ALA A 195 16.61 7.46 10.42
N TYR A 196 17.67 6.67 10.26
CA TYR A 196 18.37 5.93 11.29
C TYR A 196 19.78 6.49 11.44
N ASN A 197 20.09 7.01 12.63
CA ASN A 197 21.40 7.57 12.93
C ASN A 197 22.47 6.47 13.10
N MET A 198 23.69 6.72 12.62
CA MET A 198 24.85 5.82 12.70
C MET A 198 24.66 4.47 11.99
N ARG A 199 23.71 4.38 11.06
CA ARG A 199 23.39 3.14 10.33
C ARG A 199 23.76 3.26 8.85
N ARG A 200 24.08 2.10 8.26
CA ARG A 200 24.30 1.89 6.82
C ARG A 200 23.34 0.84 6.31
N PHE A 201 23.05 0.86 5.02
CA PHE A 201 22.17 -0.14 4.41
C PHE A 201 22.74 -1.56 4.52
N SER A 202 24.05 -1.74 4.38
CA SER A 202 24.71 -3.07 4.43
C SER A 202 24.62 -3.75 5.79
N ASP A 203 24.55 -2.99 6.88
CA ASP A 203 24.58 -3.53 8.25
C ASP A 203 23.28 -3.27 9.02
N ARG A 204 22.17 -3.25 8.26
CA ARG A 204 20.82 -3.02 8.78
C ARG A 204 20.27 -4.21 9.57
N ASN A 205 20.93 -5.38 9.56
CA ASN A 205 20.51 -6.55 10.32
C ASN A 205 20.79 -6.38 11.82
N MET A 206 19.74 -6.53 12.61
CA MET A 206 19.68 -6.21 14.03
C MET A 206 19.73 -7.43 14.93
N VAL A 207 19.57 -8.63 14.38
CA VAL A 207 19.79 -9.89 15.12
C VAL A 207 21.27 -10.00 15.53
N THR A 208 22.18 -9.51 14.70
CA THR A 208 23.61 -9.43 14.99
C THR A 208 24.00 -8.14 15.73
N GLY A 209 23.02 -7.32 16.15
CA GLY A 209 23.22 -5.99 16.76
C GLY A 209 23.47 -4.85 15.76
N GLY A 210 23.73 -5.19 14.50
CA GLY A 210 24.06 -4.29 13.40
C GLY A 210 25.31 -3.43 13.62
N GLY A 211 25.84 -2.89 12.54
CA GLY A 211 26.99 -1.98 12.57
C GLY A 211 26.59 -0.59 13.06
N SER A 212 27.49 0.08 13.78
CA SER A 212 27.38 1.49 14.16
C SER A 212 28.54 2.27 13.55
N TYR A 213 28.22 3.20 12.65
CA TYR A 213 29.22 3.94 11.85
C TYR A 213 29.09 5.44 12.07
N ALA A 214 30.17 6.07 12.55
CA ALA A 214 30.22 7.52 12.70
C ALA A 214 30.15 8.21 11.33
N GLY A 215 29.34 9.26 11.22
CA GLY A 215 29.16 10.02 9.98
C GLY A 215 28.22 9.38 8.96
N TYR A 216 27.51 8.29 9.30
CA TYR A 216 26.53 7.66 8.41
C TYR A 216 25.11 7.81 8.94
N VAL A 217 24.18 8.07 8.03
CA VAL A 217 22.74 8.06 8.30
C VAL A 217 22.07 7.26 7.19
N LEU A 218 21.25 6.29 7.59
CA LEU A 218 20.41 5.55 6.65
C LEU A 218 19.04 6.19 6.60
N LEU A 219 18.63 6.70 5.45
CA LEU A 219 17.28 7.14 5.17
C LEU A 219 16.55 6.05 4.38
N VAL A 220 15.45 5.57 4.95
CA VAL A 220 14.56 4.62 4.30
C VAL A 220 13.30 5.33 3.87
N VAL A 221 12.88 5.12 2.62
CA VAL A 221 11.71 5.74 1.99
C VAL A 221 10.79 4.69 1.38
N ALA A 222 9.49 4.94 1.34
CA ALA A 222 8.52 4.12 0.62
C ALA A 222 7.43 5.00 -0.02
N GLY A 223 6.91 4.55 -1.15
CA GLY A 223 5.73 5.10 -1.82
C GLY A 223 4.43 4.71 -1.11
N GLU A 224 3.32 5.20 -1.64
CA GLU A 224 1.96 4.87 -1.19
C GLU A 224 1.47 3.61 -1.91
N ASN A 225 0.75 2.75 -1.21
CA ASN A 225 0.10 1.57 -1.76
C ASN A 225 -1.25 1.93 -2.39
N VAL A 226 -1.25 2.28 -3.67
CA VAL A 226 -2.44 2.82 -4.35
C VAL A 226 -3.33 1.73 -4.98
N ASN A 227 -2.74 0.62 -5.41
CA ASN A 227 -3.45 -0.45 -6.14
C ASN A 227 -3.84 -1.64 -5.25
N GLY A 228 -3.66 -1.51 -3.94
CA GLY A 228 -4.07 -2.50 -2.94
C GLY A 228 -3.11 -3.67 -2.82
N TYR A 229 -3.49 -4.63 -1.97
CA TYR A 229 -2.53 -5.59 -1.40
C TYR A 229 -1.69 -6.39 -2.41
N SER A 230 -2.27 -6.78 -3.55
CA SER A 230 -1.60 -7.60 -4.57
C SER A 230 -0.43 -6.90 -5.26
N ARG A 231 -0.32 -5.57 -5.15
CA ARG A 231 0.75 -4.76 -5.76
C ARG A 231 1.50 -3.92 -4.73
N SER A 232 1.39 -4.26 -3.45
CA SER A 232 1.98 -3.48 -2.35
C SER A 232 3.48 -3.27 -2.53
N ILE A 233 4.21 -4.28 -3.00
CA ILE A 233 5.65 -4.17 -3.21
C ILE A 233 5.95 -3.20 -4.36
N GLU A 234 5.28 -3.35 -5.50
CA GLU A 234 5.47 -2.49 -6.66
C GLU A 234 5.16 -1.02 -6.35
N ASP A 235 4.04 -0.77 -5.67
CA ASP A 235 3.56 0.58 -5.38
C ASP A 235 4.37 1.28 -4.28
N ALA A 236 4.73 0.54 -3.22
CA ALA A 236 5.55 1.08 -2.14
C ALA A 236 7.03 1.27 -2.53
N THR A 237 7.49 0.65 -3.63
CA THR A 237 8.88 0.75 -4.08
C THR A 237 9.09 1.98 -4.97
N ILE A 238 9.93 2.91 -4.52
CA ILE A 238 10.26 4.12 -5.28
C ILE A 238 11.29 3.79 -6.38
N SER A 239 11.18 4.48 -7.52
CA SER A 239 12.12 4.28 -8.63
C SER A 239 13.56 4.68 -8.25
N ALA A 240 14.55 4.01 -8.84
CA ALA A 240 15.96 4.33 -8.60
C ALA A 240 16.33 5.77 -9.02
N ALA A 241 15.65 6.32 -10.03
CA ALA A 241 15.86 7.69 -10.49
C ALA A 241 15.38 8.72 -9.46
N ASP A 242 14.23 8.47 -8.84
CA ASP A 242 13.70 9.35 -7.79
C ASP A 242 14.55 9.26 -6.53
N ILE A 243 15.02 8.05 -6.15
CA ILE A 243 15.97 7.89 -5.03
C ILE A 243 17.25 8.69 -5.28
N ALA A 244 17.80 8.66 -6.50
CA ALA A 244 18.98 9.44 -6.85
C ALA A 244 18.73 10.96 -6.76
N THR A 245 17.54 11.41 -7.15
CA THR A 245 17.11 12.82 -7.05
C THR A 245 17.01 13.25 -5.59
N ILE A 246 16.37 12.44 -4.75
CA ILE A 246 16.23 12.70 -3.31
C ILE A 246 17.61 12.71 -2.63
N SER A 247 18.46 11.73 -2.92
CA SER A 247 19.81 11.62 -2.37
C SER A 247 20.67 12.85 -2.69
N THR A 248 20.59 13.35 -3.92
CA THR A 248 21.29 14.57 -4.35
C THR A 248 20.81 15.79 -3.57
N ALA A 249 19.49 15.95 -3.43
CA ALA A 249 18.90 17.08 -2.71
C ALA A 249 19.23 17.08 -1.20
N ILE A 250 19.27 15.89 -0.59
CA ILE A 250 19.66 15.72 0.81
C ILE A 250 21.14 16.07 0.99
N THR A 251 22.01 15.52 0.14
CA THR A 251 23.46 15.73 0.22
C THR A 251 23.82 17.21 0.11
N ALA A 252 23.08 17.99 -0.68
CA ALA A 252 23.27 19.44 -0.80
C ALA A 252 22.94 20.23 0.48
N LYS A 253 22.18 19.63 1.41
CA LYS A 253 21.67 20.26 2.65
C LYS A 253 22.25 19.66 3.94
N THR A 254 23.06 18.62 3.83
CA THR A 254 23.74 17.98 4.96
C THR A 254 25.14 18.55 5.18
N ALA A 255 25.60 18.54 6.43
CA ALA A 255 26.94 18.99 6.78
C ALA A 255 28.04 18.10 6.16
N THR A 256 29.19 18.69 5.85
CA THR A 256 30.35 17.97 5.32
C THR A 256 30.82 16.89 6.32
N GLY A 257 31.09 15.68 5.81
CA GLY A 257 31.51 14.54 6.64
C GLY A 257 30.37 13.64 7.10
N VAL A 258 29.12 13.98 6.79
CA VAL A 258 27.97 13.08 6.94
C VAL A 258 27.58 12.52 5.58
N THR A 259 27.50 11.21 5.47
CA THR A 259 26.97 10.49 4.30
C THR A 259 25.58 9.99 4.63
N VAL A 260 24.60 10.39 3.80
CA VAL A 260 23.22 9.89 3.89
C VAL A 260 22.99 8.89 2.77
N GLU A 261 22.71 7.64 3.13
CA GLU A 261 22.32 6.59 2.20
C GLU A 261 20.80 6.57 2.10
N VAL A 262 20.25 6.73 0.90
CA VAL A 262 18.79 6.70 0.68
C VAL A 262 18.44 5.40 -0.02
N HIS A 263 17.58 4.59 0.59
CA HIS A 263 17.15 3.30 0.06
C HIS A 263 15.65 3.12 0.23
N ASN A 264 15.06 2.25 -0.60
CA ASN A 264 13.70 1.81 -0.42
C ASN A 264 13.53 1.04 0.88
N ALA A 265 12.32 1.12 1.44
CA ALA A 265 11.88 0.23 2.49
C ALA A 265 11.85 -1.21 1.98
N GLU A 266 12.17 -2.12 2.88
CA GLU A 266 12.21 -3.53 2.60
C GLU A 266 10.86 -4.13 3.01
N LEU A 267 10.03 -4.54 2.04
CA LEU A 267 8.69 -5.06 2.30
C LEU A 267 8.70 -6.57 2.59
N VAL A 268 7.90 -7.01 3.55
CA VAL A 268 7.70 -8.42 3.89
C VAL A 268 6.23 -8.77 3.93
N GLY A 269 5.85 -9.78 3.14
CA GLY A 269 4.52 -10.34 3.10
C GLY A 269 4.24 -11.21 4.31
N ILE A 270 3.24 -10.82 5.10
CA ILE A 270 2.81 -11.55 6.29
C ILE A 270 1.60 -12.40 5.94
N GLY A 271 1.74 -13.71 6.12
CA GLY A 271 0.62 -14.64 6.05
C GLY A 271 -0.06 -14.77 7.41
N VAL A 272 -1.40 -14.81 7.42
CA VAL A 272 -2.19 -14.98 8.64
C VAL A 272 -3.21 -16.08 8.42
N THR A 273 -3.13 -17.12 9.26
CA THR A 273 -4.19 -18.14 9.38
C THR A 273 -4.95 -17.90 10.67
N ALA A 274 -6.20 -17.45 10.57
CA ALA A 274 -7.05 -17.12 11.71
C ALA A 274 -8.32 -17.98 11.74
N VAL A 275 -8.67 -18.49 12.92
CA VAL A 275 -9.92 -19.18 13.19
C VAL A 275 -10.70 -18.36 14.21
N VAL A 276 -11.87 -17.85 13.83
CA VAL A 276 -12.72 -17.00 14.66
C VAL A 276 -14.11 -17.63 14.83
N ALA A 277 -14.70 -17.47 16.01
CA ALA A 277 -16.09 -17.83 16.25
C ALA A 277 -16.97 -16.59 16.08
N LYS A 278 -18.09 -16.72 15.38
CA LYS A 278 -19.04 -15.63 15.19
C LYS A 278 -20.14 -15.65 16.27
N THR A 279 -20.66 -14.48 16.58
CA THR A 279 -21.89 -14.36 17.36
C THR A 279 -23.07 -15.02 16.63
N ALA A 280 -24.02 -15.59 17.38
CA ALA A 280 -25.16 -16.33 16.82
C ALA A 280 -25.98 -15.51 15.78
N SER A 281 -26.03 -14.19 15.95
CA SER A 281 -26.79 -13.27 15.09
C SER A 281 -26.05 -12.83 13.83
N ALA A 282 -24.73 -13.05 13.74
CA ALA A 282 -23.91 -12.57 12.62
C ALA A 282 -23.83 -13.60 11.47
N ALA A 283 -23.83 -13.11 10.24
CA ALA A 283 -23.61 -13.93 9.05
C ALA A 283 -22.11 -14.22 8.85
N SER A 284 -21.74 -15.48 8.61
CA SER A 284 -20.33 -15.89 8.50
C SER A 284 -19.58 -15.14 7.40
N GLY A 285 -20.22 -14.87 6.26
CA GLY A 285 -19.61 -14.12 5.16
C GLY A 285 -19.29 -12.67 5.54
N THR A 286 -20.17 -12.00 6.27
CA THR A 286 -19.94 -10.61 6.73
C THR A 286 -18.79 -10.53 7.73
N VAL A 287 -18.74 -11.48 8.69
CA VAL A 287 -17.64 -11.55 9.66
C VAL A 287 -16.32 -11.86 8.96
N MET A 288 -16.33 -12.77 7.99
CA MET A 288 -15.14 -13.10 7.21
C MET A 288 -14.59 -11.88 6.46
N THR A 289 -15.44 -11.12 5.77
CA THR A 289 -15.02 -9.90 5.08
C THR A 289 -14.52 -8.85 6.07
N ALA A 290 -15.19 -8.65 7.20
CA ALA A 290 -14.76 -7.68 8.21
C ALA A 290 -13.39 -8.06 8.82
N VAL A 291 -13.17 -9.34 9.13
CA VAL A 291 -11.88 -9.88 9.58
C VAL A 291 -10.80 -9.67 8.52
N GLN A 292 -11.10 -9.97 7.27
CA GLN A 292 -10.16 -9.77 6.17
C GLN A 292 -9.76 -8.29 6.02
N SER A 293 -10.74 -7.37 6.01
CA SER A 293 -10.46 -5.93 5.93
C SER A 293 -9.69 -5.42 7.14
N GLY A 294 -9.99 -5.91 8.35
CA GLY A 294 -9.25 -5.56 9.55
C GLY A 294 -7.78 -5.99 9.48
N LEU A 295 -7.53 -7.23 9.07
CA LEU A 295 -6.16 -7.75 8.88
C LEU A 295 -5.40 -6.99 7.78
N GLN A 296 -6.08 -6.69 6.67
CA GLN A 296 -5.49 -5.92 5.58
C GLN A 296 -5.08 -4.53 6.04
N ALA A 297 -5.95 -3.82 6.77
CA ALA A 297 -5.66 -2.48 7.27
C ALA A 297 -4.53 -2.46 8.32
N TYR A 298 -4.44 -3.48 9.17
CA TYR A 298 -3.39 -3.57 10.19
C TYR A 298 -2.00 -3.88 9.59
N LEU A 299 -1.94 -4.73 8.57
CA LEU A 299 -0.68 -5.15 7.94
C LEU A 299 -0.26 -4.24 6.79
N ASP A 300 -1.08 -3.27 6.39
CA ASP A 300 -0.80 -2.38 5.26
C ASP A 300 0.51 -1.60 5.45
N SER A 301 1.35 -1.57 4.42
CA SER A 301 2.60 -0.79 4.39
C SER A 301 2.36 0.70 4.64
N ASP A 302 1.19 1.20 4.24
CA ASP A 302 0.83 2.60 4.37
C ASP A 302 0.46 2.97 5.78
N TYR A 303 0.01 2.04 6.62
CA TYR A 303 -0.29 2.28 8.04
C TYR A 303 0.82 1.81 8.96
N TRP A 304 1.60 0.81 8.52
CA TRP A 304 2.68 0.23 9.27
C TRP A 304 3.74 1.28 9.62
N VAL A 305 4.16 1.28 10.89
CA VAL A 305 5.21 2.18 11.36
C VAL A 305 6.55 1.57 10.97
N LEU A 306 7.36 2.31 10.19
CA LEU A 306 8.74 1.92 9.90
C LEU A 306 9.46 1.54 11.20
N ASN A 307 9.98 0.32 11.26
CA ASN A 307 10.41 -0.32 12.50
C ASN A 307 11.48 0.49 13.26
N THR A 308 11.48 0.41 14.58
CA THR A 308 12.59 0.95 15.41
C THR A 308 13.53 -0.16 15.83
N GLU A 309 14.57 0.18 16.58
CA GLU A 309 15.52 -0.82 17.05
C GLU A 309 14.89 -1.92 17.91
N ASN A 310 13.86 -1.55 18.70
CA ASN A 310 13.18 -2.45 19.63
C ASN A 310 11.73 -2.78 19.22
N ASP A 311 11.20 -2.12 18.20
CA ASP A 311 9.82 -2.28 17.74
C ASP A 311 9.80 -2.67 16.26
N ARG A 312 9.98 -3.98 16.04
CA ARG A 312 10.21 -4.64 14.75
C ARG A 312 9.47 -5.98 14.65
N VAL A 313 8.37 -6.11 15.37
CA VAL A 313 7.72 -7.40 15.63
C VAL A 313 6.26 -7.30 15.26
N VAL A 314 5.77 -8.24 14.45
CA VAL A 314 4.34 -8.47 14.26
C VAL A 314 3.90 -9.45 15.33
N ARG A 315 3.09 -8.96 16.28
CA ARG A 315 2.71 -9.73 17.46
C ARG A 315 1.40 -10.45 17.25
N VAL A 316 1.37 -11.76 17.55
CA VAL A 316 0.14 -12.58 17.48
C VAL A 316 -0.94 -11.99 18.38
N ASN A 317 -0.56 -11.55 19.58
CA ASN A 317 -1.51 -11.02 20.57
C ASN A 317 -2.17 -9.70 20.13
N GLU A 318 -1.47 -8.86 19.37
CA GLU A 318 -2.05 -7.63 18.80
C GLU A 318 -3.08 -7.98 17.73
N ILE A 319 -2.80 -8.98 16.90
CA ILE A 319 -3.75 -9.48 15.90
C ILE A 319 -4.96 -10.13 16.58
N VAL A 320 -4.76 -10.94 17.63
CA VAL A 320 -5.87 -11.51 18.41
C VAL A 320 -6.76 -10.39 18.97
N SER A 321 -6.16 -9.35 19.55
CA SER A 321 -6.91 -8.20 20.09
C SER A 321 -7.63 -7.41 18.99
N LEU A 322 -7.03 -7.27 17.81
CA LEU A 322 -7.66 -6.63 16.66
C LEU A 322 -8.90 -7.41 16.21
N LEU A 323 -8.76 -8.73 16.08
CA LEU A 323 -9.85 -9.61 15.63
C LEU A 323 -11.01 -9.66 16.63
N ASP A 324 -10.71 -9.69 17.93
CA ASP A 324 -11.73 -9.66 18.99
C ASP A 324 -12.52 -8.34 19.02
N GLY A 325 -11.90 -7.23 18.59
CA GLY A 325 -12.56 -5.93 18.47
C GLY A 325 -13.51 -5.80 17.27
N ILE A 326 -13.57 -6.78 16.37
CA ILE A 326 -14.42 -6.72 15.17
C ILE A 326 -15.86 -7.08 15.52
N ALA A 327 -16.79 -6.23 15.11
CA ALA A 327 -18.21 -6.46 15.33
C ALA A 327 -18.66 -7.80 14.73
N GLY A 328 -19.23 -8.66 15.58
CA GLY A 328 -19.76 -9.97 15.19
C GLY A 328 -18.81 -11.14 15.46
N VAL A 329 -17.55 -10.89 15.81
CA VAL A 329 -16.65 -11.90 16.40
C VAL A 329 -17.03 -12.08 17.87
N GLU A 330 -17.16 -13.33 18.31
CA GLU A 330 -17.42 -13.67 19.71
C GLU A 330 -16.12 -13.99 20.46
N TYR A 331 -15.23 -14.76 19.83
CA TYR A 331 -13.87 -15.00 20.32
C TYR A 331 -12.96 -15.50 19.20
N VAL A 332 -11.66 -15.35 19.40
CA VAL A 332 -10.61 -15.85 18.50
C VAL A 332 -10.13 -17.22 19.00
N THR A 333 -10.19 -18.25 18.14
CA THR A 333 -9.78 -19.62 18.50
C THR A 333 -8.28 -19.82 18.32
N SER A 334 -7.75 -19.37 17.18
CA SER A 334 -6.31 -19.45 16.90
C SER A 334 -5.91 -18.40 15.86
N VAL A 335 -4.67 -17.93 15.99
CA VAL A 335 -3.99 -17.10 14.99
C VAL A 335 -2.59 -17.66 14.83
N VAL A 336 -2.19 -17.92 13.59
CA VAL A 336 -0.85 -18.36 13.23
C VAL A 336 -0.31 -17.42 12.17
N LEU A 337 0.89 -16.90 12.41
CA LEU A 337 1.60 -16.05 11.46
C LEU A 337 2.59 -16.88 10.65
N THR A 338 2.68 -16.62 9.36
CA THR A 338 3.57 -17.30 8.43
C THR A 338 4.25 -16.30 7.50
N LEU A 339 5.33 -16.75 6.86
CA LEU A 339 6.09 -15.98 5.86
C LEU A 339 6.03 -16.74 4.53
N PRO A 340 4.88 -16.75 3.84
CA PRO A 340 4.66 -17.60 2.66
C PRO A 340 5.66 -17.30 1.53
N GLU A 341 6.06 -16.04 1.40
CA GLU A 341 6.94 -15.60 0.31
C GLU A 341 8.43 -15.83 0.58
N GLU A 342 8.80 -16.02 1.87
CA GLU A 342 10.16 -16.37 2.30
C GLU A 342 10.38 -17.90 2.29
N SER A 343 9.42 -18.69 1.80
CA SER A 343 9.50 -20.15 1.76
C SER A 343 9.34 -20.70 0.36
N VAL A 344 10.15 -21.70 0.03
CA VAL A 344 10.03 -22.51 -1.20
C VAL A 344 10.01 -23.99 -0.85
N SER A 345 9.26 -24.77 -1.61
CA SER A 345 9.16 -26.23 -1.44
C SER A 345 10.49 -26.91 -1.73
N CYS A 346 11.19 -26.46 -2.78
CA CYS A 346 12.48 -27.00 -3.18
C CYS A 346 13.29 -25.99 -4.00
N ALA A 347 14.58 -26.25 -4.18
CA ALA A 347 15.47 -25.46 -5.03
C ALA A 347 16.17 -26.35 -6.07
N THR A 348 16.47 -25.80 -7.24
CA THR A 348 17.21 -26.52 -8.28
C THR A 348 18.58 -26.99 -7.78
N THR A 349 19.07 -28.09 -8.37
CA THR A 349 20.45 -28.58 -8.20
C THR A 349 21.22 -28.60 -9.52
N ALA A 350 20.53 -28.37 -10.64
CA ALA A 350 21.06 -28.35 -12.00
C ALA A 350 20.11 -27.57 -12.92
N ASN A 351 20.59 -27.30 -14.15
CA ASN A 351 19.82 -26.64 -15.18
C ASN A 351 18.57 -27.45 -15.57
N LEU A 352 17.39 -26.82 -15.55
CA LEU A 352 16.14 -27.40 -16.05
C LEU A 352 16.11 -27.35 -17.58
N SER A 353 15.67 -28.43 -18.22
CA SER A 353 15.41 -28.43 -19.67
C SER A 353 14.06 -27.78 -19.96
N ALA A 354 14.03 -26.46 -20.03
CA ALA A 354 12.83 -25.67 -20.30
C ALA A 354 13.04 -24.61 -21.39
N ALA A 355 11.96 -24.27 -22.08
CA ALA A 355 11.85 -23.06 -22.88
C ALA A 355 11.41 -21.90 -21.98
N TYR A 356 12.18 -20.80 -22.00
CA TYR A 356 11.86 -19.58 -21.28
C TYR A 356 11.04 -18.64 -22.16
N ASP A 357 9.89 -18.19 -21.67
CA ASP A 357 9.12 -17.08 -22.22
C ASP A 357 9.20 -15.91 -21.23
N ASN A 358 9.64 -14.75 -21.70
CA ASN A 358 9.91 -13.59 -20.84
C ASN A 358 8.65 -12.78 -20.48
N GLY A 359 7.48 -13.12 -21.05
CA GLY A 359 6.26 -12.35 -20.84
C GLY A 359 6.48 -10.87 -21.15
N THR A 360 5.93 -9.99 -20.30
CA THR A 360 6.16 -8.53 -20.41
C THR A 360 7.20 -8.10 -19.38
N LEU A 361 8.46 -7.97 -19.81
CA LEU A 361 9.58 -7.58 -18.94
C LEU A 361 9.72 -8.48 -17.69
N GLY A 362 9.40 -9.77 -17.83
CA GLY A 362 9.44 -10.77 -16.76
C GLY A 362 8.12 -11.04 -16.04
N VAL A 363 7.17 -10.10 -16.10
CA VAL A 363 5.84 -10.31 -15.54
C VAL A 363 5.14 -11.40 -16.35
N GLY A 364 4.71 -12.45 -15.64
CA GLY A 364 4.14 -13.65 -16.25
C GLY A 364 5.16 -14.51 -17.01
N ALA A 365 6.47 -14.32 -16.81
CA ALA A 365 7.47 -15.15 -17.47
C ALA A 365 7.35 -16.62 -17.05
N THR A 366 7.57 -17.53 -18.00
CA THR A 366 7.42 -18.97 -17.78
C THR A 366 8.66 -19.76 -18.13
N LEU A 367 8.87 -20.87 -17.43
CA LEU A 367 9.73 -21.98 -17.83
C LEU A 367 8.82 -23.16 -18.13
N THR A 368 8.70 -23.50 -19.41
CA THR A 368 7.89 -24.63 -19.89
C THR A 368 8.79 -25.79 -20.26
N ASN A 369 8.48 -27.00 -19.79
CA ASN A 369 9.26 -28.21 -20.12
C ASN A 369 9.50 -28.32 -21.65
N SER A 370 10.76 -28.45 -22.05
CA SER A 370 11.16 -28.68 -23.44
C SER A 370 11.79 -30.06 -23.65
N GLY A 371 11.86 -30.88 -22.59
CA GLY A 371 12.34 -32.24 -22.61
C GLY A 371 11.22 -33.29 -22.73
N SER A 372 11.44 -34.46 -22.11
CA SER A 372 10.41 -35.50 -22.02
C SER A 372 9.30 -35.08 -21.06
N GLN A 373 8.06 -35.34 -21.44
CA GLN A 373 6.88 -35.06 -20.62
C GLN A 373 6.89 -35.94 -19.37
N ALA A 374 6.87 -35.29 -18.21
CA ALA A 374 6.82 -35.92 -16.91
C ALA A 374 6.25 -34.92 -15.89
N ALA A 375 5.85 -35.44 -14.73
CA ALA A 375 5.58 -34.58 -13.58
C ALA A 375 6.84 -33.83 -13.15
N PHE A 376 6.69 -32.56 -12.80
CA PHE A 376 7.77 -31.71 -12.34
C PHE A 376 8.39 -32.28 -11.08
N ALA A 377 9.69 -32.55 -11.13
CA ALA A 377 10.43 -33.02 -9.98
C ALA A 377 11.81 -32.38 -9.94
N VAL A 378 12.24 -31.95 -8.76
CA VAL A 378 13.54 -31.34 -8.54
C VAL A 378 14.03 -31.64 -7.12
N ASP A 379 15.32 -31.92 -6.98
CA ASP A 379 15.96 -32.31 -5.70
C ASP A 379 15.23 -33.45 -4.94
N GLY A 380 14.61 -34.38 -5.68
CA GLY A 380 13.86 -35.50 -5.11
C GLY A 380 12.44 -35.16 -4.60
N VAL A 381 11.96 -33.94 -4.84
CA VAL A 381 10.62 -33.46 -4.49
C VAL A 381 9.78 -33.34 -5.75
N THR A 382 8.47 -33.57 -5.63
CA THR A 382 7.46 -33.35 -6.68
C THR A 382 6.49 -32.28 -6.17
N PRO A 383 6.80 -30.98 -6.34
CA PRO A 383 5.93 -29.90 -5.87
C PRO A 383 4.57 -29.92 -6.58
N SER A 384 3.53 -29.51 -5.85
CA SER A 384 2.17 -29.39 -6.38
C SER A 384 1.95 -28.04 -7.07
N VAL A 385 0.82 -27.90 -7.78
CA VAL A 385 0.39 -26.58 -8.27
C VAL A 385 0.27 -25.60 -7.09
N GLU A 386 0.63 -24.35 -7.31
CA GLU A 386 0.75 -23.27 -6.30
C GLU A 386 1.99 -23.34 -5.39
N ASP A 387 2.74 -24.45 -5.39
CA ASP A 387 4.01 -24.51 -4.66
C ASP A 387 5.07 -23.60 -5.29
N ARG A 388 5.88 -22.98 -4.42
CA ARG A 388 7.00 -22.14 -4.83
C ARG A 388 8.29 -22.95 -4.95
N VAL A 389 9.08 -22.67 -5.97
CA VAL A 389 10.33 -23.35 -6.30
C VAL A 389 11.39 -22.30 -6.58
N LEU A 390 12.56 -22.44 -5.96
CA LEU A 390 13.71 -21.62 -6.29
C LEU A 390 14.45 -22.20 -7.50
N VAL A 391 14.47 -21.45 -8.60
CA VAL A 391 15.27 -21.78 -9.78
C VAL A 391 16.54 -20.94 -9.73
N LYS A 392 17.67 -21.56 -9.41
CA LYS A 392 18.96 -20.87 -9.19
C LYS A 392 20.13 -21.39 -10.04
N ASP A 393 19.96 -22.50 -10.74
CA ASP A 393 21.01 -23.15 -11.52
C ASP A 393 20.73 -23.19 -13.04
N GLN A 394 19.95 -22.23 -13.56
CA GLN A 394 19.84 -22.08 -15.02
C GLN A 394 21.17 -21.59 -15.60
N THR A 395 21.47 -22.05 -16.81
CA THR A 395 22.67 -21.66 -17.56
C THR A 395 22.60 -20.18 -17.96
N ALA A 396 21.41 -19.72 -18.37
CA ALA A 396 21.15 -18.30 -18.56
C ALA A 396 20.64 -17.71 -17.24
N ALA A 397 21.49 -16.96 -16.53
CA ALA A 397 21.20 -16.50 -15.18
C ALA A 397 19.99 -15.52 -15.11
N LEU A 398 19.62 -14.86 -16.21
CA LEU A 398 18.36 -14.09 -16.30
C LEU A 398 17.10 -14.93 -16.04
N GLN A 399 17.18 -16.25 -16.19
CA GLN A 399 16.08 -17.19 -15.95
C GLN A 399 16.04 -17.70 -14.50
N ASN A 400 17.05 -17.36 -13.70
CA ASN A 400 16.99 -17.66 -12.27
C ASN A 400 15.99 -16.74 -11.59
N GLY A 401 15.34 -17.25 -10.54
CA GLY A 401 14.30 -16.54 -9.82
C GLY A 401 13.48 -17.48 -8.96
N ILE A 402 12.41 -16.93 -8.38
CA ILE A 402 11.42 -17.68 -7.63
C ILE A 402 10.23 -17.90 -8.56
N TYR A 403 9.78 -19.15 -8.65
CA TYR A 403 8.70 -19.55 -9.53
C TYR A 403 7.61 -20.28 -8.75
N THR A 404 6.37 -20.13 -9.20
CA THR A 404 5.23 -20.92 -8.75
C THR A 404 4.93 -21.99 -9.79
N VAL A 405 4.65 -23.22 -9.35
CA VAL A 405 4.18 -24.29 -10.25
C VAL A 405 2.76 -23.95 -10.70
N THR A 406 2.59 -23.66 -12.00
CA THR A 406 1.26 -23.40 -12.57
C THR A 406 0.68 -24.63 -13.27
N VAL A 407 1.55 -25.49 -13.80
CA VAL A 407 1.19 -26.82 -14.30
C VAL A 407 2.22 -27.82 -13.78
N ALA A 408 1.79 -28.79 -12.98
CA ALA A 408 2.69 -29.82 -12.44
C ALA A 408 3.23 -30.75 -13.53
N GLY A 409 2.55 -30.87 -14.67
CA GLY A 409 2.91 -31.78 -15.76
C GLY A 409 2.65 -33.24 -15.44
N ASP A 410 2.70 -34.09 -16.47
CA ASP A 410 2.58 -35.54 -16.36
C ASP A 410 3.23 -36.21 -17.59
N GLY A 411 2.99 -37.51 -17.81
CA GLY A 411 3.53 -38.23 -18.98
C GLY A 411 2.98 -37.79 -20.34
N SER A 412 2.07 -36.81 -20.39
CA SER A 412 1.39 -36.34 -21.60
C SER A 412 1.16 -34.81 -21.61
N THR A 413 1.68 -34.10 -20.62
CA THR A 413 1.59 -32.64 -20.49
C THR A 413 2.91 -32.09 -19.96
N ASN A 414 3.35 -30.98 -20.53
CA ASN A 414 4.52 -30.28 -20.03
C ASN A 414 4.20 -29.60 -18.70
N TRP A 415 5.12 -29.68 -17.75
CA TRP A 415 5.08 -28.80 -16.60
C TRP A 415 5.39 -27.37 -17.02
N VAL A 416 4.81 -26.43 -16.28
CA VAL A 416 4.98 -24.99 -16.46
C VAL A 416 5.23 -24.38 -15.09
N LEU A 417 6.32 -23.63 -15.00
CA LEU A 417 6.63 -22.77 -13.87
C LEU A 417 6.43 -21.33 -14.32
N THR A 418 5.74 -20.52 -13.54
CA THR A 418 5.57 -19.08 -13.79
C THR A 418 6.30 -18.30 -12.70
N ARG A 419 7.00 -17.21 -13.04
CA ARG A 419 7.64 -16.37 -12.02
C ARG A 419 6.62 -15.97 -10.95
N ALA A 420 7.06 -16.00 -9.69
CA ALA A 420 6.22 -15.63 -8.57
C ALA A 420 5.92 -14.13 -8.61
N LEU A 421 4.68 -13.75 -8.28
CA LEU A 421 4.20 -12.36 -8.39
C LEU A 421 4.96 -11.37 -7.50
N ASP A 422 5.51 -11.83 -6.38
CA ASP A 422 6.32 -11.02 -5.45
C ASP A 422 7.81 -10.96 -5.85
N ALA A 423 8.14 -11.39 -7.07
CA ALA A 423 9.50 -11.58 -7.57
C ALA A 423 9.57 -11.55 -9.11
N ASP A 424 8.59 -10.94 -9.79
CA ASP A 424 8.50 -10.90 -11.25
C ASP A 424 8.73 -9.50 -11.84
N THR A 425 8.97 -8.50 -10.99
CA THR A 425 9.48 -7.18 -11.39
C THR A 425 10.87 -6.85 -10.83
N THR A 426 11.51 -5.85 -11.43
CA THR A 426 12.83 -5.34 -10.98
C THR A 426 12.75 -4.63 -9.62
N ASN A 427 11.56 -4.18 -9.23
CA ASN A 427 11.33 -3.52 -7.94
C ASN A 427 11.13 -4.53 -6.81
N GLU A 428 10.66 -5.74 -7.12
CA GLU A 428 10.42 -6.81 -6.15
C GLU A 428 11.62 -7.73 -5.97
N MET A 429 12.25 -8.13 -7.08
CA MET A 429 13.48 -8.90 -7.03
C MET A 429 14.64 -7.96 -6.76
N VAL A 430 15.03 -7.88 -5.49
CA VAL A 430 16.13 -7.04 -5.02
C VAL A 430 17.26 -7.88 -4.41
N VAL A 431 18.42 -7.26 -4.24
CA VAL A 431 19.52 -7.86 -3.47
C VAL A 431 19.02 -8.15 -2.05
N ASP A 432 19.49 -9.25 -1.46
CA ASP A 432 19.07 -9.80 -0.17
C ASP A 432 17.67 -10.44 -0.15
N ARG A 433 16.88 -10.43 -1.25
CA ARG A 433 15.62 -11.21 -1.33
C ARG A 433 15.93 -12.66 -0.93
N PHE A 434 15.22 -13.17 0.06
CA PHE A 434 15.56 -14.42 0.72
C PHE A 434 14.44 -15.46 0.57
N VAL A 435 14.84 -16.73 0.50
CA VAL A 435 13.93 -17.87 0.61
C VAL A 435 14.56 -19.02 1.38
N TRP A 436 13.73 -19.75 2.13
CA TRP A 436 14.09 -20.98 2.81
C TRP A 436 13.58 -22.21 2.06
N CYS A 437 14.46 -23.18 1.84
CA CYS A 437 14.08 -24.44 1.21
C CYS A 437 13.58 -25.44 2.26
N SER A 438 12.29 -25.78 2.19
CA SER A 438 11.60 -26.60 3.18
C SER A 438 11.71 -28.11 2.94
N ALA A 439 11.94 -28.55 1.70
CA ALA A 439 12.16 -29.95 1.33
C ALA A 439 13.32 -30.10 0.35
N GLY A 440 13.67 -31.35 0.05
CA GLY A 440 14.77 -31.69 -0.86
C GLY A 440 15.75 -32.70 -0.26
N SER A 441 16.56 -33.32 -1.12
CA SER A 441 17.66 -34.19 -0.70
C SER A 441 18.94 -33.41 -0.40
N THR A 442 19.20 -32.35 -1.19
CA THR A 442 20.44 -31.57 -1.15
C THR A 442 20.24 -30.18 -0.56
N ASN A 443 19.10 -29.55 -0.86
CA ASN A 443 18.84 -28.15 -0.55
C ASN A 443 17.95 -27.93 0.68
N ILE A 444 17.41 -28.99 1.30
CA ILE A 444 16.59 -28.88 2.50
C ILE A 444 17.31 -28.13 3.63
N ASN A 445 16.57 -27.29 4.36
CA ASN A 445 17.07 -26.48 5.48
C ASN A 445 18.22 -25.53 5.12
N LYS A 446 18.30 -25.12 3.84
CA LYS A 446 19.22 -24.08 3.39
C LYS A 446 18.43 -22.84 2.98
N GLY A 447 18.94 -21.69 3.43
CA GLY A 447 18.50 -20.39 2.97
C GLY A 447 19.28 -19.94 1.75
N PHE A 448 18.63 -19.20 0.86
CA PHE A 448 19.26 -18.61 -0.31
C PHE A 448 18.87 -17.14 -0.39
N SER A 449 19.86 -16.26 -0.53
CA SER A 449 19.64 -14.83 -0.75
C SER A 449 20.06 -14.44 -2.17
N CYS A 450 19.31 -13.55 -2.79
CA CYS A 450 19.66 -12.94 -4.07
C CYS A 450 20.95 -12.11 -3.89
N GLY A 451 22.05 -12.55 -4.52
CA GLY A 451 23.34 -11.86 -4.49
C GLY A 451 23.47 -10.82 -5.60
N ALA A 452 22.82 -11.05 -6.74
CA ALA A 452 22.68 -10.07 -7.81
C ALA A 452 21.28 -10.20 -8.40
N ALA A 453 20.52 -9.10 -8.40
CA ALA A 453 19.12 -9.12 -8.79
C ALA A 453 18.88 -8.84 -10.29
N GLY A 454 19.84 -8.21 -10.97
CA GLY A 454 19.71 -7.83 -12.38
C GLY A 454 18.49 -6.95 -12.68
N THR A 455 18.30 -6.58 -13.94
CA THR A 455 16.99 -6.10 -14.41
C THR A 455 16.18 -7.32 -14.80
N ILE A 456 14.96 -7.48 -14.29
CA ILE A 456 14.15 -8.65 -14.63
C ILE A 456 13.98 -8.77 -16.16
N GLY A 457 14.16 -9.99 -16.65
CA GLY A 457 13.99 -10.37 -18.05
C GLY A 457 15.15 -10.02 -18.99
N THR A 458 16.18 -9.31 -18.50
CA THR A 458 17.35 -8.94 -19.33
C THR A 458 18.70 -9.10 -18.61
N GLY A 459 18.74 -8.88 -17.31
CA GLY A 459 19.94 -8.98 -16.48
C GLY A 459 20.05 -10.33 -15.77
N ASP A 460 21.28 -10.69 -15.41
CA ASP A 460 21.58 -11.92 -14.70
C ASP A 460 21.11 -11.86 -13.24
N ILE A 461 20.52 -12.96 -12.77
CA ILE A 461 20.07 -13.14 -11.39
C ILE A 461 20.86 -14.29 -10.76
N SER A 462 21.41 -14.06 -9.57
CA SER A 462 22.17 -15.08 -8.85
C SER A 462 21.74 -15.19 -7.39
N PHE A 463 21.68 -16.43 -6.90
CA PHE A 463 21.36 -16.73 -5.51
C PHE A 463 22.58 -17.36 -4.84
N THR A 464 22.87 -16.90 -3.63
CA THR A 464 23.95 -17.43 -2.79
C THR A 464 23.35 -18.10 -1.57
N GLN A 465 23.86 -19.28 -1.21
CA GLN A 465 23.42 -19.95 0.01
C GLN A 465 23.86 -19.15 1.24
N THR A 466 22.95 -18.99 2.19
CA THR A 466 23.19 -18.30 3.46
C THR A 466 22.52 -19.04 4.61
N SER A 467 23.19 -19.07 5.75
CA SER A 467 22.64 -19.62 7.00
C SER A 467 22.30 -18.54 8.02
N SER A 468 22.51 -17.27 7.69
CA SER A 468 22.42 -16.14 8.62
C SER A 468 21.64 -14.93 8.08
N ALA A 469 21.37 -14.85 6.77
CA ALA A 469 20.60 -13.76 6.19
C ALA A 469 19.11 -14.12 6.15
N VAL A 470 18.46 -14.10 7.30
CA VAL A 470 16.99 -14.20 7.40
C VAL A 470 16.44 -12.80 7.55
N ARG A 471 15.64 -12.32 6.58
CA ARG A 471 15.05 -10.98 6.58
C ARG A 471 13.98 -10.83 7.66
N ALA A 472 13.16 -11.85 7.82
CA ALA A 472 12.16 -11.97 8.87
C ALA A 472 12.01 -13.44 9.26
N GLU A 473 11.63 -13.70 10.50
CA GLU A 473 11.46 -15.07 11.02
C GLU A 473 10.25 -15.19 11.92
N VAL A 474 9.62 -16.37 11.92
CA VAL A 474 8.64 -16.77 12.93
C VAL A 474 9.40 -17.30 14.13
N LEU A 475 9.16 -16.75 15.31
CA LEU A 475 9.93 -17.12 16.49
C LEU A 475 9.53 -18.49 17.04
N GLY A 476 10.53 -19.39 17.11
CA GLY A 476 10.40 -20.68 17.80
C GLY A 476 10.47 -20.58 19.34
N SER A 477 10.93 -19.44 19.87
CA SER A 477 11.04 -19.17 21.31
C SER A 477 11.04 -17.66 21.56
N ASN A 478 10.79 -17.25 22.81
CA ASN A 478 10.82 -15.84 23.19
C ASN A 478 12.19 -15.21 22.90
N ALA A 479 12.20 -14.02 22.33
CA ALA A 479 13.40 -13.28 21.98
C ALA A 479 14.09 -12.67 23.21
N THR A 480 15.42 -12.62 23.16
CA THR A 480 16.28 -12.05 24.22
C THR A 480 16.97 -10.75 23.80
N ASP A 481 16.68 -10.24 22.60
CA ASP A 481 17.33 -9.09 21.96
C ASP A 481 16.70 -7.73 22.30
N GLY A 482 15.80 -7.69 23.30
CA GLY A 482 15.11 -6.48 23.71
C GLY A 482 13.85 -6.15 22.90
N THR A 483 13.54 -6.91 21.84
CA THR A 483 12.28 -6.74 21.08
C THR A 483 11.04 -7.23 21.84
N GLY A 484 11.24 -8.10 22.84
CA GLY A 484 10.17 -8.70 23.63
C GLY A 484 9.26 -9.65 22.85
N ALA A 485 9.66 -10.04 21.63
CA ALA A 485 8.90 -10.94 20.77
C ALA A 485 8.75 -12.33 21.43
N LEU A 486 7.57 -12.93 21.28
CA LEU A 486 7.21 -14.21 21.86
C LEU A 486 7.23 -15.32 20.79
N SER A 487 7.18 -16.58 21.24
CA SER A 487 6.99 -17.69 20.31
C SER A 487 5.71 -17.52 19.47
N GLY A 488 5.83 -17.69 18.16
CA GLY A 488 4.76 -17.49 17.18
C GLY A 488 4.70 -16.07 16.59
N ASP A 489 5.33 -15.08 17.21
CA ASP A 489 5.46 -13.74 16.63
C ASP A 489 6.42 -13.75 15.43
N ILE A 490 6.24 -12.80 14.52
CA ILE A 490 7.20 -12.57 13.44
C ILE A 490 8.13 -11.43 13.83
N ARG A 491 9.44 -11.70 13.85
CA ARG A 491 10.47 -10.67 14.00
C ARG A 491 11.03 -10.28 12.64
N MET A 492 11.07 -8.97 12.39
CA MET A 492 11.75 -8.36 11.25
C MET A 492 13.19 -8.07 11.61
N ASN A 493 14.14 -8.70 10.93
CA ASN A 493 15.54 -8.67 11.33
C ASN A 493 16.29 -7.43 10.83
N HIS A 494 15.86 -6.81 9.74
CA HIS A 494 16.47 -5.60 9.20
C HIS A 494 15.80 -4.31 9.70
N LEU A 495 16.53 -3.18 9.73
CA LEU A 495 15.93 -1.85 9.86
C LEU A 495 15.34 -1.40 8.52
N GLY A 496 14.29 -0.57 8.57
CA GLY A 496 13.63 -0.05 7.37
C GLY A 496 12.62 -1.01 6.75
N MET A 497 12.07 -1.92 7.55
CA MET A 497 11.11 -2.90 7.05
C MET A 497 9.66 -2.45 7.21
N LEU A 498 8.84 -2.81 6.24
CA LEU A 498 7.38 -2.64 6.23
C LEU A 498 6.70 -3.99 6.03
N THR A 499 5.48 -4.15 6.54
CA THR A 499 4.62 -5.30 6.24
C THR A 499 3.70 -5.02 5.07
N TYR A 500 3.17 -6.07 4.47
CA TYR A 500 1.90 -6.05 3.74
C TYR A 500 1.18 -7.38 3.97
N PRO A 501 -0.15 -7.42 3.84
CA PRO A 501 -0.89 -8.68 3.90
C PRO A 501 -0.56 -9.53 2.67
N SER A 502 -0.08 -10.75 2.92
CA SER A 502 0.15 -11.78 1.88
C SER A 502 -1.02 -12.78 1.91
N THR A 503 -0.75 -14.07 2.12
CA THR A 503 -1.81 -15.10 2.23
C THR A 503 -2.63 -14.95 3.50
N LEU A 504 -3.91 -14.59 3.37
CA LEU A 504 -4.87 -14.55 4.47
C LEU A 504 -5.83 -15.75 4.39
N THR A 505 -5.80 -16.63 5.38
CA THR A 505 -6.69 -17.78 5.49
C THR A 505 -7.58 -17.63 6.71
N ILE A 506 -8.87 -17.36 6.49
CA ILE A 506 -9.83 -17.06 7.56
C ILE A 506 -10.89 -18.14 7.60
N THR A 507 -11.06 -18.77 8.75
CA THR A 507 -12.16 -19.71 9.02
C THR A 507 -13.09 -19.11 10.06
N VAL A 508 -14.38 -18.99 9.72
CA VAL A 508 -15.42 -18.48 10.62
C VAL A 508 -16.34 -19.63 11.03
N ASN A 509 -16.33 -19.96 12.32
CA ASN A 509 -17.19 -20.98 12.92
C ASN A 509 -18.48 -20.38 13.47
#